data_AF-A0A7I4YH39-F1
#
_entry.id   AF-A0A7I4YH39-F1
#
_cell.length_a   1.000
_cell.length_b   1.000
_cell.length_c   1.000
_cell.angle_alpha   90.00
_cell.angle_beta   90.00
_cell.angle_gamma   90.00
#
_symmetry.space_group_name_H-M   'P 1'
#
loop_
_entity.id
_entity.type
_entity.pdbx_description
1 polymer ?
#
loop_
_entity_poly.entity_id
_entity_poly.type
_entity_poly.pdbx_seq_one_letter_code
_entity_poly.pdbx_strand_id
1 'polypeptide(L)'
;MRSLAVTLLTCCTVIRITAATVKCYCTDDHCVPYGACDGTVCLVGILRENNQVIRTCGSRPLGCHRDEDDRWSDLCACDQPFCNTFSYLRSHTSQRRETHAPDDVPLVFERVDRPDDGSPPPDQPPITASSLLTVLLVVVPLTVGAATVMVVAFNYYCHLC
;
A
#
# COMPACT_ATOMS: atom_id res chain seq x y z
N MET A 1 -7.06 13.63 43.88
CA MET A 1 -7.84 12.87 42.89
C MET A 1 -7.93 13.52 41.50
N ARG A 2 -7.90 14.85 41.36
CA ARG A 2 -7.96 15.52 40.03
C ARG A 2 -6.62 15.47 39.23
N SER A 3 -5.46 15.44 39.90
CA SER A 3 -4.14 15.36 39.21
C SER A 3 -3.80 14.00 38.61
N LEU A 4 -4.41 12.91 39.09
CA LEU A 4 -4.20 11.56 38.54
C LEU A 4 -4.94 11.38 37.19
N ALA A 5 -6.12 11.98 37.05
CA ALA A 5 -6.86 11.95 35.79
C ALA A 5 -6.14 12.74 34.68
N VAL A 6 -5.49 13.86 35.02
CA VAL A 6 -4.74 14.69 34.06
C VAL A 6 -3.46 13.97 33.62
N THR A 7 -2.74 13.32 34.53
CA THR A 7 -1.53 12.55 34.18
C THR A 7 -1.85 11.28 33.39
N LEU A 8 -2.98 10.61 33.67
CA LEU A 8 -3.43 9.44 32.91
C LEU A 8 -3.89 9.81 31.49
N LEU A 9 -4.61 10.94 31.32
CA LEU A 9 -4.99 11.45 29.99
C LEU A 9 -3.77 11.87 29.16
N THR A 10 -2.75 12.48 29.77
CA THR A 10 -1.50 12.80 29.07
C THR A 10 -0.62 11.57 28.78
N CYS A 11 -0.85 10.45 29.46
CA CYS A 11 -0.17 9.18 29.19
C CYS A 11 -0.77 8.49 27.95
N CYS A 12 -2.09 8.61 27.72
CA CYS A 12 -2.73 8.14 26.48
C CYS A 12 -2.33 8.95 25.23
N THR A 13 -1.83 10.19 25.41
CA THR A 13 -1.24 10.99 24.33
C THR A 13 0.24 10.67 24.07
N VAL A 14 0.82 9.68 24.75
CA VAL A 14 1.97 8.94 24.21
C VAL A 14 1.44 8.03 23.11
N ILE A 15 0.94 8.70 22.07
CA ILE A 15 0.64 8.15 20.77
C ILE A 15 1.86 7.32 20.42
N ARG A 16 1.65 6.01 20.37
CA ARG A 16 2.52 5.13 19.58
C ARG A 16 2.47 5.71 18.16
N ILE A 17 3.36 6.64 17.86
CA ILE A 17 3.74 6.97 16.49
C ILE A 17 4.54 5.75 16.04
N THR A 18 3.85 4.64 15.83
CA THR A 18 4.35 3.62 14.92
C THR A 18 4.38 4.33 13.58
N ALA A 19 5.56 4.78 13.17
CA ALA A 19 5.78 5.17 11.78
C ALA A 19 5.19 4.02 10.95
N ALA A 20 4.14 4.30 10.19
CA ALA A 20 3.49 3.27 9.39
C ALA A 20 4.51 2.76 8.38
N THR A 21 5.05 1.58 8.63
CA THR A 21 6.01 0.93 7.74
C THR A 21 5.24 0.12 6.72
N VAL A 22 5.49 0.35 5.43
CA VAL A 22 4.96 -0.42 4.33
C VAL A 22 5.97 -1.48 3.88
N LYS A 23 5.48 -2.70 3.61
CA LYS A 23 6.30 -3.76 3.00
C LYS A 23 6.39 -3.57 1.50
N CYS A 24 7.60 -3.67 0.95
CA CYS A 24 7.87 -3.49 -0.47
C CYS A 24 8.61 -4.68 -1.05
N TYR A 25 8.48 -4.90 -2.37
CA TYR A 25 9.41 -5.78 -3.07
C TYR A 25 10.79 -5.14 -3.10
N CYS A 26 11.83 -5.96 -2.91
CA CYS A 26 13.19 -5.49 -2.98
C CYS A 26 14.02 -6.39 -3.90
N THR A 27 14.78 -5.75 -4.78
CA THR A 27 15.68 -6.40 -5.76
C THR A 27 17.14 -6.00 -5.54
N ASP A 28 17.40 -5.20 -4.52
CA ASP A 28 18.75 -4.81 -4.09
C ASP A 28 19.45 -5.98 -3.38
N ASP A 29 20.78 -6.03 -3.46
CA ASP A 29 21.63 -7.06 -2.83
C ASP A 29 21.50 -7.04 -1.30
N HIS A 30 21.09 -5.90 -0.74
CA HIS A 30 20.87 -5.73 0.69
C HIS A 30 19.58 -6.41 1.22
N CYS A 31 18.76 -7.01 0.35
CA CYS A 31 17.43 -7.54 0.69
C CYS A 31 17.36 -9.08 0.78
N VAL A 32 18.50 -9.74 0.98
CA VAL A 32 18.60 -11.19 1.20
C VAL A 32 18.29 -11.51 2.68
N PRO A 33 17.49 -12.55 3.00
CA PRO A 33 17.01 -13.64 2.14
C PRO A 33 15.57 -13.49 1.63
N TYR A 34 14.83 -12.46 2.03
CA TYR A 34 13.37 -12.43 1.86
C TYR A 34 12.88 -11.61 0.65
N GLY A 35 13.76 -10.94 -0.10
CA GLY A 35 13.38 -10.17 -1.31
C GLY A 35 12.38 -9.06 -1.01
N ALA A 36 12.34 -8.60 0.24
CA ALA A 36 11.39 -7.63 0.76
C ALA A 36 12.07 -6.74 1.80
N CYS A 37 11.61 -5.50 1.88
CA CYS A 37 12.07 -4.52 2.85
C CYS A 37 10.86 -3.79 3.46
N ASP A 38 11.07 -3.19 4.63
CA ASP A 38 10.10 -2.32 5.30
C ASP A 38 10.58 -0.86 5.19
N GLY A 39 9.71 0.05 4.75
CA GLY A 39 10.05 1.46 4.56
C GLY A 39 8.86 2.39 4.74
N THR A 40 9.05 3.69 4.53
CA THR A 40 7.94 4.66 4.53
C THR A 40 7.17 4.66 3.22
N VAL A 41 7.86 4.42 2.10
CA VAL A 41 7.28 4.25 0.76
C VAL A 41 8.04 3.17 0.00
N CYS A 42 7.36 2.56 -0.98
CA CYS A 42 7.97 1.63 -1.92
C CYS A 42 8.39 2.36 -3.19
N LEU A 43 9.58 2.01 -3.69
CA LEU A 43 10.16 2.57 -4.90
C LEU A 43 10.24 1.49 -5.99
N VAL A 44 9.94 1.90 -7.22
CA VAL A 44 10.19 1.12 -8.44
C VAL A 44 10.70 2.05 -9.53
N GLY A 45 11.78 1.69 -10.18
CA GLY A 45 12.33 2.48 -11.27
C GLY A 45 13.17 1.67 -12.24
N ILE A 46 13.50 2.28 -13.38
CA ILE A 46 14.37 1.73 -14.41
C ILE A 46 15.67 2.51 -14.42
N LEU A 47 16.81 1.82 -14.27
CA LEU A 47 18.12 2.43 -14.43
C LEU A 47 18.36 2.85 -15.88
N ARG A 48 18.94 4.04 -16.05
CA ARG A 48 19.26 4.59 -17.37
C ARG A 48 20.39 3.83 -18.07
N GLU A 49 21.34 3.30 -17.30
CA GLU A 49 22.55 2.66 -17.83
C GLU A 49 22.28 1.29 -18.46
N ASN A 50 21.47 0.45 -17.81
CA ASN A 50 21.30 -0.96 -18.17
C ASN A 50 19.83 -1.39 -18.35
N ASN A 51 18.88 -0.43 -18.26
CA ASN A 51 17.44 -0.69 -18.33
C ASN A 51 16.93 -1.71 -17.29
N GLN A 52 17.69 -1.93 -16.21
CA GLN A 52 17.30 -2.85 -15.15
C GLN A 52 16.20 -2.22 -14.30
N VAL A 53 15.19 -3.03 -13.96
CA VAL A 53 14.14 -2.65 -13.02
C VAL A 53 14.63 -2.90 -11.61
N ILE A 54 14.72 -1.84 -10.81
CA ILE A 54 15.07 -1.92 -9.39
C ILE A 54 13.86 -1.57 -8.55
N ARG A 55 13.67 -2.36 -7.49
CA ARG A 55 12.61 -2.21 -6.50
C ARG A 55 13.26 -2.14 -5.14
N THR A 56 12.86 -1.18 -4.32
CA THR A 56 13.41 -1.03 -2.97
C THR A 56 12.48 -0.19 -2.10
N CYS A 57 12.87 0.01 -0.85
CA CYS A 57 12.21 0.88 0.10
C CYS A 57 12.90 2.25 0.11
N GLY A 58 12.14 3.31 0.40
CA GLY A 58 12.73 4.63 0.54
C GLY A 58 11.83 5.60 1.28
N SER A 59 12.21 6.87 1.19
CA SER A 59 11.57 8.02 1.85
C SER A 59 11.26 9.16 0.88
N ARG A 60 11.24 8.89 -0.43
CA ARG A 60 10.89 9.88 -1.45
C ARG A 60 9.41 10.26 -1.38
N PRO A 61 9.03 11.47 -1.83
CA PRO A 61 7.63 11.84 -1.95
C PRO A 61 6.90 10.95 -2.96
N LEU A 62 5.59 10.75 -2.76
CA LEU A 62 4.74 9.97 -3.65
C LEU A 62 4.65 10.59 -5.04
N GLY A 63 4.59 9.75 -6.06
CA GLY A 63 4.49 10.17 -7.46
C GLY A 63 5.55 9.55 -8.35
N CYS A 64 5.50 9.92 -9.64
CA CYS A 64 6.41 9.41 -10.66
C CYS A 64 7.19 10.54 -11.31
N HIS A 65 8.51 10.37 -11.35
CA HIS A 65 9.46 11.31 -11.90
C HIS A 65 10.25 10.66 -13.04
N ARG A 66 10.69 11.50 -13.97
CA ARG A 66 11.53 11.13 -15.12
C ARG A 66 12.85 11.85 -15.02
N ASP A 67 13.89 11.24 -15.59
CA ASP A 67 15.24 11.81 -15.68
C ASP A 67 15.74 12.32 -14.33
N GLU A 68 15.52 11.49 -13.30
CA GLU A 68 15.81 11.87 -11.93
C GLU A 68 17.23 11.43 -11.54
N ASP A 69 18.02 12.36 -11.02
CA ASP A 69 19.40 12.17 -10.57
C ASP A 69 20.36 11.57 -11.63
N ASP A 70 20.06 11.72 -12.93
CA ASP A 70 20.72 11.12 -14.12
C ASP A 70 20.84 9.59 -14.12
N ARG A 71 20.49 8.94 -13.01
CA ARG A 71 20.56 7.51 -12.78
C ARG A 71 19.29 6.80 -13.23
N TRP A 72 18.14 7.44 -13.06
CA TRP A 72 16.82 6.84 -13.31
C TRP A 72 16.18 7.40 -14.57
N SER A 73 15.76 6.49 -15.45
CA SER A 73 14.91 6.86 -16.60
C SER A 73 13.50 7.22 -16.12
N ASP A 74 12.91 6.32 -15.33
CA ASP A 74 11.62 6.51 -14.68
C ASP A 74 11.73 5.99 -13.25
N LEU A 75 11.23 6.75 -12.28
CA LEU A 75 11.15 6.37 -10.87
C LEU A 75 9.77 6.71 -10.31
N CYS A 76 9.14 5.76 -9.63
CA CYS A 76 7.85 5.95 -8.99
C CYS A 76 7.88 5.54 -7.51
N ALA A 77 7.12 6.27 -6.69
CA ALA A 77 6.93 6.02 -5.25
C ALA A 77 5.46 5.80 -4.91
N CYS A 78 5.17 4.77 -4.11
CA CYS A 78 3.83 4.38 -3.68
C CYS A 78 3.80 3.91 -2.21
N ASP A 79 2.64 3.97 -1.55
CA ASP A 79 2.47 3.76 -0.09
C ASP A 79 1.68 2.49 0.29
N GLN A 80 1.22 1.72 -0.69
CA GLN A 80 0.50 0.46 -0.46
C GLN A 80 1.45 -0.72 -0.32
N PRO A 81 1.13 -1.75 0.49
CA PRO A 81 1.97 -2.93 0.62
C PRO A 81 2.17 -3.62 -0.73
N PHE A 82 3.43 -3.89 -1.09
CA PHE A 82 3.85 -4.53 -2.34
C PHE A 82 3.39 -3.80 -3.61
N CYS A 83 3.17 -2.48 -3.54
CA CYS A 83 2.68 -1.68 -4.65
C CYS A 83 3.70 -1.47 -5.78
N ASN A 84 4.99 -1.57 -5.47
CA ASN A 84 6.11 -1.28 -6.37
C ASN A 84 6.34 -2.38 -7.43
N THR A 85 5.25 -2.78 -8.07
CA THR A 85 5.24 -3.70 -9.20
C THR A 85 5.65 -3.00 -10.48
N PHE A 86 6.08 -3.78 -11.46
CA PHE A 86 6.37 -3.22 -12.78
C PHE A 86 5.11 -2.74 -13.53
N SER A 87 3.95 -3.32 -13.23
CA SER A 87 2.66 -2.86 -13.75
C SER A 87 2.34 -1.44 -13.26
N TYR A 88 2.58 -1.17 -11.97
CA TYR A 88 2.40 0.16 -11.38
C TYR A 88 3.30 1.20 -12.06
N LEU A 89 4.58 0.89 -12.27
CA LEU A 89 5.51 1.77 -12.99
C LEU A 89 4.98 2.11 -14.39
N ARG A 90 4.57 1.09 -15.16
CA ARG A 90 4.10 1.29 -16.54
C ARG A 90 2.83 2.12 -16.63
N SER A 91 1.83 1.84 -15.78
CA SER A 91 0.56 2.57 -15.84
C SER A 91 0.71 4.06 -15.52
N HIS A 92 1.60 4.41 -14.59
CA HIS A 92 1.79 5.79 -14.17
C HIS A 92 2.76 6.57 -15.06
N THR A 93 3.68 5.89 -15.73
CA THR A 93 4.58 6.49 -16.73
C THR A 93 3.91 6.67 -18.10
N SER A 94 2.95 5.82 -18.46
CA SER A 94 2.14 5.96 -19.67
C SER A 94 1.13 7.10 -19.55
N GLN A 95 0.40 7.16 -18.43
CA GLN A 95 -0.64 8.18 -18.20
C GLN A 95 -0.08 9.61 -18.23
N ARG A 96 1.15 9.83 -17.75
CA ARG A 96 1.80 11.15 -17.82
C ARG A 96 2.18 11.56 -19.25
N ARG A 97 2.40 10.61 -20.15
CA ARG A 97 2.72 10.91 -21.55
C ARG A 97 1.50 11.49 -22.28
N GLU A 98 0.30 11.09 -21.88
CA GLU A 98 -0.96 11.59 -22.44
C GLU A 98 -1.27 13.02 -22.00
N THR A 99 -0.74 13.48 -20.86
CA THR A 99 -1.00 14.84 -20.35
C THR A 99 -0.18 15.94 -21.05
N HIS A 100 0.67 15.61 -22.03
CA HIS A 100 1.55 16.56 -22.73
C HIS A 100 1.57 16.41 -24.27
N ALA A 101 0.55 15.81 -24.88
CA ALA A 101 0.39 15.80 -26.33
C ALA A 101 -1.03 16.28 -26.72
N PRO A 102 -1.19 17.39 -27.47
CA PRO A 102 -2.41 17.63 -28.21
C PRO A 102 -2.38 16.75 -29.47
N ASP A 103 -3.47 16.02 -29.71
CA ASP A 103 -3.68 15.10 -30.84
C ASP A 103 -2.71 13.91 -30.90
N ASP A 104 -3.21 12.71 -30.60
CA ASP A 104 -3.23 11.60 -31.56
C ASP A 104 -3.77 10.31 -30.92
N VAL A 105 -4.77 9.75 -31.60
CA VAL A 105 -5.43 8.44 -31.54
C VAL A 105 -4.89 7.43 -30.51
N PRO A 106 -5.74 6.84 -29.63
CA PRO A 106 -5.31 5.82 -28.68
C PRO A 106 -4.90 4.55 -29.43
N LEU A 107 -3.59 4.35 -29.58
CA LEU A 107 -3.03 3.07 -30.00
C LEU A 107 -3.09 2.10 -28.82
N VAL A 108 -4.26 1.49 -28.65
CA VAL A 108 -4.44 0.25 -27.90
C VAL A 108 -3.61 -0.82 -28.58
N PHE A 109 -2.43 -1.12 -28.03
CA PHE A 109 -1.68 -2.33 -28.41
C PHE A 109 -2.36 -3.52 -27.75
N GLU A 110 -3.41 -4.00 -28.40
CA GLU A 110 -3.97 -5.33 -28.17
C GLU A 110 -2.91 -6.37 -28.54
N ARG A 111 -2.64 -7.30 -27.63
CA ARG A 111 -1.68 -8.38 -27.88
C ARG A 111 -2.26 -9.30 -28.97
N VAL A 112 -1.73 -9.18 -30.19
CA VAL A 112 -1.98 -10.15 -31.26
C VAL A 112 -1.21 -11.42 -30.94
N ASP A 113 -1.85 -12.35 -30.24
CA ASP A 113 -1.54 -13.79 -30.31
C ASP A 113 -2.66 -14.61 -29.63
N ARG A 114 -3.76 -14.84 -30.36
CA ARG A 114 -4.48 -16.14 -30.33
C ARG A 114 -5.52 -16.21 -31.45
N PRO A 115 -5.62 -17.34 -32.17
CA PRO A 115 -6.77 -17.62 -33.01
C PRO A 115 -8.05 -17.59 -32.17
N ASP A 116 -9.03 -16.86 -32.69
CA ASP A 116 -10.39 -16.69 -32.21
C ASP A 116 -11.13 -18.03 -32.15
N ASP A 117 -11.35 -18.54 -30.94
CA ASP A 117 -12.39 -19.54 -30.66
C ASP A 117 -13.39 -18.86 -29.71
N GLY A 118 -14.47 -18.38 -30.31
CA GLY A 118 -15.51 -17.60 -29.66
C GLY A 118 -16.05 -18.24 -28.39
N SER A 119 -15.75 -17.60 -27.25
CA SER A 119 -16.51 -17.76 -26.01
C SER A 119 -16.32 -16.49 -25.16
N PRO A 120 -17.41 -15.86 -24.66
CA PRO A 120 -17.29 -14.67 -23.84
C PRO A 120 -16.56 -15.00 -22.52
N PRO A 121 -15.69 -14.11 -22.01
CA PRO A 121 -14.99 -14.33 -20.75
C PRO A 121 -16.01 -14.36 -19.59
N PRO A 122 -15.85 -15.26 -18.60
CA PRO A 122 -16.68 -15.21 -17.41
C PRO A 122 -16.38 -13.93 -16.62
N ASP A 123 -17.45 -13.25 -16.20
CA ASP A 123 -17.44 -12.07 -15.33
C ASP A 123 -16.47 -12.26 -14.16
N GLN A 124 -15.43 -11.44 -14.14
CA GLN A 124 -14.46 -11.37 -13.07
C GLN A 124 -15.09 -10.61 -11.89
N PRO A 125 -15.26 -11.23 -10.71
CA PRO A 125 -15.92 -10.55 -9.59
C PRO A 125 -15.05 -9.40 -9.07
N PRO A 126 -15.67 -8.28 -8.65
CA PRO A 126 -14.96 -7.09 -8.20
C PRO A 126 -14.15 -7.37 -6.93
N ILE A 127 -12.96 -6.76 -6.88
CA ILE A 127 -11.98 -6.77 -5.77
C ILE A 127 -12.52 -5.91 -4.60
N THR A 128 -13.68 -6.27 -4.05
CA THR A 128 -14.30 -5.63 -2.88
C THR A 128 -14.53 -6.61 -1.73
N ALA A 129 -14.45 -7.93 -1.98
CA ALA A 129 -14.66 -8.96 -0.97
C ALA A 129 -13.59 -8.94 0.16
N SER A 130 -12.35 -8.53 -0.14
CA SER A 130 -11.26 -8.50 0.85
C SER A 130 -11.49 -7.47 1.97
N SER A 131 -12.14 -6.34 1.69
CA SER A 131 -12.38 -5.29 2.70
C SER A 131 -13.47 -5.69 3.70
N LEU A 132 -14.57 -6.25 3.21
CA LEU A 132 -15.70 -6.66 4.06
C LEU A 132 -15.33 -7.89 4.93
N LEU A 133 -14.56 -8.83 4.36
CA LEU A 133 -14.10 -10.01 5.09
C LEU A 133 -13.17 -9.64 6.25
N THR A 134 -12.26 -8.68 6.07
CA THR A 134 -11.40 -8.19 7.16
C THR A 134 -12.20 -7.46 8.24
N VAL A 135 -13.21 -6.67 7.86
CA VAL A 135 -14.11 -6.02 8.84
C VAL A 135 -14.87 -7.06 9.66
N LEU A 136 -15.45 -8.08 9.02
CA LEU A 136 -16.19 -9.15 9.71
C LEU A 136 -15.30 -10.01 10.60
N LEU A 137 -14.09 -10.36 10.16
CA LEU A 137 -13.22 -11.29 10.89
C LEU A 137 -12.39 -10.64 11.98
N VAL A 138 -12.09 -9.34 11.89
CA VAL A 138 -11.17 -8.68 12.82
C VAL A 138 -11.90 -7.64 13.66
N VAL A 139 -12.66 -6.74 13.04
CA VAL A 139 -13.27 -5.61 13.75
C VAL A 139 -14.45 -6.06 14.61
N VAL A 140 -15.31 -6.94 14.09
CA VAL A 140 -16.48 -7.43 14.85
C VAL A 140 -16.06 -8.24 16.10
N PRO A 141 -15.15 -9.23 16.04
CA PRO A 141 -14.75 -9.97 17.23
C PRO A 141 -14.04 -9.10 18.27
N LEU A 142 -13.20 -8.15 17.83
CA LEU A 142 -12.50 -7.23 18.74
C LEU A 142 -13.47 -6.28 19.45
N THR A 143 -14.46 -5.73 18.74
CA THR A 143 -15.44 -4.80 19.34
C THR A 143 -16.39 -5.51 20.29
N VAL A 144 -16.85 -6.73 19.96
CA VAL A 144 -17.68 -7.55 20.85
C VAL A 144 -16.88 -7.98 22.09
N GLY A 145 -15.61 -8.38 21.92
CA GLY A 145 -14.70 -8.68 23.03
C GLY A 145 -14.51 -7.48 23.96
N ALA A 146 -14.26 -6.29 23.42
CA ALA A 146 -14.11 -5.08 24.22
C ALA A 146 -15.40 -4.71 24.98
N ALA A 147 -16.56 -4.78 24.32
CA ALA A 147 -17.84 -4.47 24.94
C ALA A 147 -18.18 -5.43 26.09
N THR A 148 -17.95 -6.74 25.92
CA THR A 148 -18.20 -7.74 26.97
C THR A 148 -17.31 -7.54 28.19
N VAL A 149 -16.02 -7.27 27.99
CA VAL A 149 -15.09 -6.96 29.10
C VAL A 149 -15.54 -5.71 29.85
N MET A 150 -15.97 -4.67 29.14
CA MET A 150 -16.48 -3.44 29.76
C MET A 150 -17.74 -3.70 30.59
N VAL A 151 -18.71 -4.46 30.07
CA VAL A 151 -19.94 -4.80 30.80
C VAL A 151 -19.65 -5.61 32.06
N VAL A 152 -18.76 -6.61 31.98
CA VAL A 152 -18.35 -7.41 33.14
C VAL A 152 -17.65 -6.55 34.17
N ALA A 153 -16.74 -5.67 33.74
CA ALA A 153 -16.05 -4.74 34.63
C ALA A 153 -17.04 -3.79 35.30
N PHE A 154 -17.93 -3.15 34.56
CA PHE A 154 -18.97 -2.28 35.14
C PHE A 154 -19.86 -3.03 36.11
N ASN A 155 -20.28 -4.25 35.80
CA ASN A 155 -21.07 -5.06 36.72
C ASN A 155 -20.30 -5.39 38.01
N TYR A 156 -19.03 -5.78 37.89
CA TYR A 156 -18.16 -6.08 39.03
C TYR A 156 -17.89 -4.84 39.89
N TYR A 157 -17.55 -3.70 39.29
CA TYR A 157 -17.27 -2.46 40.01
C TYR A 157 -18.53 -1.84 40.63
N CYS A 158 -19.69 -1.96 39.98
CA CYS A 158 -20.97 -1.52 40.54
C CYS A 158 -21.45 -2.43 41.69
N HIS A 159 -21.04 -3.70 41.73
CA HIS A 159 -21.36 -4.62 42.84
C HIS A 159 -20.38 -4.50 44.03
N LEU A 160 -19.32 -3.69 43.89
CA LEU A 160 -18.35 -3.37 44.94
C LEU A 160 -18.63 -2.04 45.68
N CYS A 161 -19.73 -1.37 45.36
CA CYS A 161 -20.24 -0.18 46.07
C CYS A 161 -21.41 -0.54 47.00
#